data_AF-A0A7Y5Q2K5-F1
#
_entry.id   AF-A0A7Y5Q2K5-F1
#
_cell.length_a   1.000
_cell.length_b   1.000
_cell.length_c   1.000
_cell.angle_alpha   90.00
_cell.angle_beta   90.00
_cell.angle_gamma   90.00
#
_symmetry.space_group_name_H-M   'P 1'
#
loop_
_entity.id
_entity.type
_entity.pdbx_description
1 polymer ?
#
loop_
_entity_poly.entity_id
_entity_poly.type
_entity_poly.pdbx_seq_one_letter_code
_entity_poly.pdbx_strand_id
1 'polypeptide(L)'
;MSTWLELADDHLAAARAIHLDHPRSGISRAYYAAYAACCAFFEAYGVAPEAHPTSGEGWYPHHRLTANIRLVAGTWSDFGGSIWTGGEAELLERMVDKLRMARVDADYHPEEMVGQEDARDVLRDAHYVYQTIAAMLEDGHEPG
;
A
#
# COMPACT_ATOMS: atom_id res chain seq x y z
N MET A 1 -13.03 -14.80 7.13
CA MET A 1 -12.07 -14.40 6.09
C MET A 1 -11.27 -13.26 6.67
N SER A 2 -9.94 -13.25 6.51
CA SER A 2 -9.12 -12.13 6.95
C SER A 2 -9.47 -10.88 6.15
N THR A 3 -9.61 -9.75 6.82
CA THR A 3 -9.77 -8.45 6.16
C THR A 3 -8.44 -8.02 5.52
N TRP A 4 -8.50 -7.06 4.59
CA TRP A 4 -7.29 -6.48 4.01
C TRP A 4 -6.39 -5.80 5.04
N LEU A 5 -6.95 -5.17 6.07
CA LEU A 5 -6.15 -4.53 7.13
C LEU A 5 -5.46 -5.56 8.04
N GLU A 6 -6.11 -6.69 8.34
CA GLU A 6 -5.47 -7.80 9.05
C GLU A 6 -4.30 -8.36 8.23
N LEU A 7 -4.48 -8.57 6.93
CA LEU A 7 -3.41 -8.98 6.03
C LEU A 7 -2.26 -7.96 5.99
N ALA A 8 -2.59 -6.66 5.98
CA ALA A 8 -1.59 -5.60 6.00
C ALA A 8 -0.74 -5.63 7.28
N ASP A 9 -1.38 -5.83 8.44
CA ASP A 9 -0.69 -5.93 9.72
C ASP A 9 0.19 -7.19 9.80
N ASP A 10 -0.31 -8.34 9.36
CA ASP A 10 0.46 -9.59 9.28
C ASP A 10 1.73 -9.42 8.43
N HIS A 11 1.60 -8.75 7.28
CA HIS A 11 2.73 -8.44 6.41
C HIS A 11 3.73 -7.46 7.04
N LEU A 12 3.26 -6.44 7.78
CA LEU A 12 4.14 -5.54 8.53
C LEU A 12 4.89 -6.28 9.64
N ALA A 13 4.19 -7.13 10.40
CA ALA A 13 4.80 -7.93 11.45
C ALA A 13 5.89 -8.85 10.88
N ALA A 14 5.61 -9.51 9.76
CA ALA A 14 6.59 -10.34 9.05
C ALA A 14 7.78 -9.50 8.55
N ALA A 15 7.54 -8.34 7.95
CA ALA A 15 8.60 -7.45 7.47
C ALA A 15 9.51 -7.00 8.64
N ARG A 16 8.91 -6.58 9.76
CA ARG A 16 9.65 -6.22 10.99
C ARG A 16 10.54 -7.34 11.49
N ALA A 17 10.05 -8.57 11.47
CA ALA A 17 10.79 -9.73 11.94
C ALA A 17 12.02 -10.07 11.08
N ILE A 18 11.95 -9.85 9.76
CA ILE A 18 12.97 -10.38 8.82
C ILE A 18 13.84 -9.33 8.13
N HIS A 19 13.50 -8.04 8.19
CA HIS A 19 14.15 -7.02 7.35
C HIS A 19 15.67 -6.86 7.53
N LEU A 20 16.25 -7.26 8.67
CA LEU A 20 17.70 -7.18 8.90
C LEU A 20 18.45 -8.41 8.37
N ASP A 21 17.87 -9.59 8.56
CA ASP A 21 18.49 -10.87 8.19
C ASP A 21 18.20 -11.25 6.74
N HIS A 22 17.05 -10.82 6.22
CA HIS A 22 16.57 -11.07 4.87
C HIS A 22 16.01 -9.78 4.23
N PRO A 23 16.88 -8.80 3.88
CA PRO A 23 16.46 -7.48 3.40
C PRO A 23 15.48 -7.52 2.22
N ARG A 24 15.78 -8.32 1.19
CA ARG A 24 14.90 -8.48 0.01
C ARG A 24 13.51 -8.98 0.39
N SER A 25 13.44 -10.05 1.19
CA SER A 25 12.15 -10.59 1.67
C SER A 25 11.43 -9.60 2.58
N GLY A 26 12.16 -8.84 3.41
CA GLY A 26 11.61 -7.76 4.22
C GLY A 26 10.94 -6.68 3.39
N ILE A 27 11.60 -6.24 2.30
CA ILE A 27 11.05 -5.27 1.35
C ILE A 27 9.78 -5.80 0.67
N SER A 28 9.80 -7.04 0.20
CA SER A 28 8.61 -7.66 -0.41
C SER A 28 7.44 -7.68 0.58
N ARG A 29 7.67 -8.08 1.83
CA ARG A 29 6.63 -8.08 2.87
C ARG A 29 6.13 -6.68 3.21
N ALA A 30 7.01 -5.69 3.32
CA ALA A 30 6.63 -4.30 3.56
C ALA A 30 5.79 -3.73 2.41
N TYR A 31 6.13 -4.03 1.16
CA TYR A 31 5.30 -3.67 0.01
C TYR A 31 3.91 -4.31 0.09
N TYR A 32 3.82 -5.62 0.37
CA TYR A 32 2.52 -6.29 0.45
C TYR A 32 1.66 -5.79 1.62
N ALA A 33 2.26 -5.30 2.70
CA ALA A 33 1.54 -4.58 3.73
C ALA A 33 0.86 -3.31 3.20
N ALA A 34 1.63 -2.44 2.52
CA ALA A 34 1.10 -1.22 1.93
C ALA A 34 0.06 -1.52 0.83
N TYR A 35 0.30 -2.55 0.01
CA TYR A 35 -0.66 -3.02 -0.99
C TYR A 35 -1.99 -3.42 -0.34
N ALA A 36 -1.95 -4.28 0.68
CA ALA A 36 -3.16 -4.73 1.36
C ALA A 36 -3.90 -3.55 2.03
N ALA A 37 -3.18 -2.61 2.65
CA ALA A 37 -3.79 -1.38 3.18
C ALA A 37 -4.50 -0.58 2.07
N CYS A 38 -3.86 -0.38 0.92
CA CYS A 38 -4.50 0.27 -0.24
C CYS A 38 -5.73 -0.50 -0.74
N CYS A 39 -5.71 -1.83 -0.74
CA CYS A 39 -6.88 -2.65 -1.10
C CYS A 39 -8.05 -2.42 -0.13
N ALA A 40 -7.78 -2.32 1.18
CA ALA A 40 -8.80 -1.98 2.17
C ALA A 40 -9.43 -0.61 1.87
N PHE A 41 -8.59 0.38 1.58
CA PHE A 41 -9.04 1.72 1.18
C PHE A 41 -9.89 1.69 -0.10
N PHE A 42 -9.43 1.02 -1.14
CA PHE A 42 -10.16 0.92 -2.41
C PHE A 42 -11.51 0.23 -2.24
N GLU A 43 -11.57 -0.83 -1.45
CA GLU A 43 -12.83 -1.52 -1.15
C GLU A 43 -13.80 -0.62 -0.38
N ALA A 44 -13.31 0.10 0.63
CA ALA A 44 -14.13 1.03 1.42
C ALA A 44 -14.72 2.18 0.59
N TYR A 45 -14.01 2.63 -0.44
CA TYR A 45 -14.44 3.73 -1.32
C TYR A 45 -14.98 3.25 -2.68
N GLY A 46 -15.32 1.96 -2.81
CA GLY A 46 -16.05 1.43 -3.97
C GLY A 46 -15.25 1.36 -5.28
N VAL A 47 -13.92 1.37 -5.21
CA VAL A 47 -13.07 1.11 -6.39
C VAL A 47 -13.18 -0.37 -6.72
N ALA A 48 -13.67 -0.69 -7.92
CA ALA A 48 -13.86 -2.08 -8.33
C ALA A 48 -12.51 -2.78 -8.62
N PRO A 49 -12.31 -4.02 -8.16
CA PRO A 49 -11.18 -4.84 -8.58
C PRO A 49 -11.31 -5.24 -10.06
N GLU A 50 -10.18 -5.46 -10.71
CA GLU A 50 -10.13 -6.03 -12.06
C GLU A 50 -10.10 -7.56 -11.99
N ALA A 51 -10.42 -8.24 -13.10
CA ALA A 51 -10.20 -9.68 -13.19
C ALA A 51 -8.72 -9.98 -13.43
N HIS A 52 -8.13 -10.82 -12.57
CA HIS A 52 -6.74 -11.27 -12.75
C HIS A 52 -6.63 -12.10 -14.03
N PRO A 53 -5.67 -11.80 -14.93
CA PRO A 53 -5.64 -12.38 -16.28
C PRO A 53 -5.48 -13.91 -16.30
N THR A 54 -4.92 -14.49 -15.24
CA THR A 54 -4.68 -15.94 -15.16
C THR A 54 -5.69 -16.69 -14.31
N SER A 55 -6.14 -16.11 -13.20
CA SER A 55 -7.03 -16.80 -12.24
C SER A 55 -8.49 -16.39 -12.40
N GLY A 56 -8.77 -15.26 -13.06
CA GLY A 56 -10.11 -14.68 -13.16
C GLY A 56 -10.61 -14.06 -11.85
N GLU A 57 -9.83 -14.15 -10.76
CA GLU A 57 -10.19 -13.61 -9.45
C GLU A 57 -10.05 -12.08 -9.42
N GLY A 58 -10.87 -11.43 -8.59
CA GLY A 58 -10.78 -9.99 -8.38
C GLY A 58 -9.45 -9.59 -7.74
N TRP A 59 -8.72 -8.65 -8.35
CA TRP A 59 -7.49 -8.09 -7.81
C TRP A 59 -7.34 -6.60 -8.13
N TYR A 60 -6.49 -5.92 -7.38
CA TYR A 60 -6.09 -4.54 -7.69
C TYR A 60 -4.73 -4.58 -8.38
N PRO A 61 -4.63 -4.25 -9.68
CA PRO A 61 -3.35 -4.33 -10.36
C PRO A 61 -2.31 -3.42 -9.70
N HIS A 62 -1.12 -3.95 -9.42
CA HIS A 62 -0.04 -3.24 -8.73
C HIS A 62 0.33 -1.90 -9.36
N HIS A 63 0.20 -1.77 -10.69
CA HIS A 63 0.53 -0.54 -11.42
C HIS A 63 -0.57 0.54 -11.34
N ARG A 64 -1.77 0.20 -10.84
CA ARG A 64 -2.90 1.14 -10.72
C ARG A 64 -3.08 1.71 -9.32
N LEU A 65 -2.31 1.27 -8.32
CA LEU A 65 -2.48 1.71 -6.93
C LEU A 65 -2.45 3.24 -6.81
N THR A 66 -1.44 3.90 -7.36
CA THR A 66 -1.31 5.36 -7.29
C THR A 66 -2.41 6.08 -8.06
N ALA A 67 -2.80 5.58 -9.23
CA ALA A 67 -3.92 6.12 -10.00
C ALA A 67 -5.25 6.01 -9.24
N ASN A 68 -5.47 4.92 -8.52
CA ASN A 68 -6.66 4.72 -7.71
C ASN A 68 -6.67 5.62 -6.46
N ILE A 69 -5.51 5.80 -5.79
CA ILE A 69 -5.38 6.78 -4.69
C ILE A 69 -5.79 8.17 -5.17
N ARG A 70 -5.24 8.59 -6.31
CA ARG A 70 -5.55 9.89 -6.92
C ARG A 70 -7.02 10.03 -7.28
N LEU A 71 -7.60 9.00 -7.89
CA LEU A 71 -9.00 8.99 -8.31
C LEU A 71 -9.93 9.20 -7.12
N VAL A 72 -9.72 8.45 -6.04
CA VAL A 72 -10.58 8.53 -4.85
C VAL A 72 -10.40 9.88 -4.15
N ALA A 73 -9.16 10.34 -3.96
CA ALA A 73 -8.89 11.65 -3.36
C ALA A 73 -9.48 12.81 -4.19
N GLY A 74 -9.32 12.78 -5.52
CA GLY A 74 -9.84 13.79 -6.43
C GLY A 74 -11.37 13.81 -6.47
N THR A 75 -12.00 12.63 -6.51
CA THR A 75 -13.46 12.51 -6.48
C THR A 75 -14.04 13.20 -5.25
N TRP A 76 -13.46 13.00 -4.06
CA TRP A 76 -13.99 13.67 -2.88
C TRP A 76 -13.77 15.19 -2.89
N SER A 77 -12.65 15.65 -3.42
CA SER A 77 -12.40 17.07 -3.61
C SER A 77 -13.44 17.72 -4.54
N ASP A 78 -13.88 17.03 -5.59
CA ASP A 78 -14.87 17.54 -6.54
C ASP A 78 -16.25 17.77 -5.90
N PHE A 79 -16.56 17.04 -4.81
CA PHE A 79 -17.78 17.22 -4.01
C PHE A 79 -17.57 18.11 -2.78
N GLY A 80 -16.43 18.81 -2.67
CA GLY A 80 -16.13 19.73 -1.57
C GLY A 80 -15.71 19.05 -0.27
N GLY A 81 -15.47 17.75 -0.30
CA GLY A 81 -14.91 16.97 0.81
C GLY A 81 -13.40 16.81 0.71
N SER A 82 -12.80 16.21 1.72
CA SER A 82 -11.38 15.82 1.69
C SER A 82 -11.18 14.61 2.59
N ILE A 83 -10.59 13.54 2.06
CA ILE A 83 -10.23 12.34 2.83
C ILE A 83 -8.99 12.60 3.68
N TRP A 84 -8.05 13.34 3.09
CA TRP A 84 -6.72 13.53 3.62
C TRP A 84 -6.32 15.00 3.50
N THR A 85 -5.73 15.53 4.56
CA THR A 85 -5.34 16.92 4.69
C THR A 85 -3.93 17.16 4.14
N GLY A 86 -3.62 18.40 3.76
CA GLY A 86 -2.22 18.84 3.66
C GLY A 86 -1.28 18.04 2.74
N GLY A 87 -1.75 17.56 1.57
CA GLY A 87 -0.90 16.86 0.60
C GLY A 87 -0.58 15.39 0.95
N GLU A 88 -1.26 14.83 1.95
CA GLU A 88 -1.16 13.42 2.36
C GLU A 88 -1.43 12.44 1.20
N ALA A 89 -2.41 12.71 0.34
CA ALA A 89 -2.68 11.89 -0.84
C ALA A 89 -1.44 11.77 -1.76
N GLU A 90 -0.78 12.90 -2.04
CA GLU A 90 0.43 12.93 -2.87
C GLU A 90 1.60 12.22 -2.17
N LEU A 91 1.69 12.32 -0.84
CA LEU A 91 2.70 11.61 -0.07
C LEU A 91 2.48 10.10 -0.13
N LEU A 92 1.23 9.64 0.05
CA LEU A 92 0.86 8.23 -0.08
C LEU A 92 1.15 7.71 -1.48
N GLU A 93 0.80 8.46 -2.53
CA GLU A 93 1.13 8.09 -3.92
C GLU A 93 2.63 7.88 -4.10
N ARG A 94 3.46 8.83 -3.67
CA ARG A 94 4.92 8.74 -3.77
C ARG A 94 5.47 7.56 -2.99
N MET A 95 5.00 7.33 -1.76
CA MET A 95 5.45 6.22 -0.93
C MET A 95 5.06 4.88 -1.55
N VAL A 96 3.82 4.71 -1.99
CA VAL A 96 3.35 3.48 -2.63
C VAL A 96 4.11 3.18 -3.91
N ASP A 97 4.40 4.19 -4.74
CA ASP A 97 5.22 3.98 -5.94
C ASP A 97 6.66 3.59 -5.60
N LYS A 98 7.28 4.26 -4.63
CA LYS A 98 8.62 3.92 -4.13
C LYS A 98 8.66 2.47 -3.62
N LEU A 99 7.68 2.07 -2.82
CA LEU A 99 7.56 0.70 -2.29
C LEU A 99 7.40 -0.33 -3.41
N ARG A 100 6.59 -0.01 -4.43
CA ARG A 100 6.38 -0.87 -5.61
C ARG A 100 7.69 -1.07 -6.38
N MET A 101 8.43 0.00 -6.63
CA MET A 101 9.71 -0.06 -7.32
C MET A 101 10.74 -0.86 -6.52
N ALA A 102 10.89 -0.57 -5.22
CA ALA A 102 11.80 -1.31 -4.35
C ALA A 102 11.48 -2.81 -4.29
N ARG A 103 10.18 -3.17 -4.32
CA ARG A 103 9.75 -4.57 -4.41
C ARG A 103 10.10 -5.22 -5.75
N VAL A 104 9.98 -4.49 -6.86
CA VAL A 104 10.39 -5.00 -8.17
C VAL A 104 11.90 -5.29 -8.18
N ASP A 105 12.70 -4.35 -7.66
CA ASP A 105 14.15 -4.51 -7.55
C ASP A 105 14.54 -5.69 -6.63
N ALA A 106 13.88 -5.80 -5.48
CA ALA A 106 14.14 -6.86 -4.52
C ALA A 106 13.77 -8.27 -5.05
N ASP A 107 12.63 -8.41 -5.71
CA ASP A 107 12.07 -9.72 -6.11
C ASP A 107 12.56 -10.18 -7.50
N TYR A 108 12.85 -9.26 -8.43
CA TYR A 108 13.07 -9.60 -9.84
C TYR A 108 14.43 -9.17 -10.40
N HIS A 109 15.21 -8.34 -9.68
CA HIS A 109 16.51 -7.87 -10.10
C HIS A 109 17.61 -8.36 -9.14
N PRO A 110 18.03 -9.64 -9.20
CA PRO A 110 19.01 -10.20 -8.28
C PRO A 110 20.37 -9.46 -8.27
N GLU A 111 20.70 -8.79 -9.37
CA GLU A 111 21.88 -7.95 -9.56
C GLU A 111 21.87 -6.66 -8.72
N GLU A 112 20.70 -6.16 -8.32
CA GLU A 112 20.60 -4.94 -7.51
C GLU A 112 21.12 -5.19 -6.10
N MET A 113 21.89 -4.23 -5.59
CA MET A 113 22.39 -4.26 -4.22
C MET A 113 21.31 -3.76 -3.27
N VAL A 114 20.62 -4.69 -2.62
CA VAL A 114 19.58 -4.40 -1.63
C VAL A 114 20.09 -4.75 -0.23
N GLY A 115 20.23 -3.73 0.61
CA GLY A 115 20.80 -3.82 1.95
C GLY A 115 19.78 -3.63 3.08
N GLN A 116 20.29 -3.71 4.31
CA GLN A 116 19.49 -3.51 5.52
C GLN A 116 18.92 -2.09 5.62
N GLU A 117 19.64 -1.09 5.12
CA GLU A 117 19.19 0.30 5.12
C GLU A 117 17.96 0.49 4.23
N ASP A 118 18.01 -0.03 3.00
CA ASP A 118 16.86 -0.03 2.08
C ASP A 118 15.64 -0.71 2.70
N ALA A 119 15.85 -1.86 3.36
CA ALA A 119 14.78 -2.59 4.00
C ALA A 119 14.18 -1.85 5.20
N ARG A 120 14.98 -1.11 5.98
CA ARG A 120 14.48 -0.24 7.07
C ARG A 120 13.67 0.93 6.52
N ASP A 121 14.15 1.59 5.48
CA ASP A 121 13.47 2.72 4.86
C ASP A 121 12.13 2.31 4.26
N VAL A 122 12.11 1.20 3.52
CA VAL A 122 10.90 0.61 2.96
C VAL A 122 9.93 0.19 4.08
N LEU A 123 10.42 -0.41 5.16
CA LEU A 123 9.56 -0.77 6.29
C LEU A 123 8.94 0.46 6.98
N ARG A 124 9.70 1.55 7.14
CA ARG A 124 9.19 2.81 7.69
C ARG A 124 8.09 3.38 6.80
N ASP A 125 8.35 3.45 5.49
CA ASP A 125 7.40 4.02 4.53
C ASP A 125 6.12 3.15 4.44
N ALA A 126 6.25 1.82 4.46
CA ALA A 126 5.10 0.91 4.52
C ALA A 126 4.28 1.07 5.80
N HIS A 127 4.95 1.25 6.95
CA HIS A 127 4.26 1.50 8.21
C HIS A 127 3.47 2.81 8.19
N TYR A 128 4.03 3.87 7.59
CA TYR A 128 3.33 5.15 7.42
C TYR A 128 2.08 4.99 6.55
N VAL A 129 2.19 4.32 5.40
CA VAL A 129 1.04 4.06 4.52
C VAL A 129 -0.06 3.31 5.26
N TYR A 130 0.31 2.23 5.97
CA TYR A 130 -0.64 1.46 6.77
C TYR A 130 -1.34 2.31 7.82
N GLN A 131 -0.60 3.06 8.64
CA GLN A 131 -1.19 3.86 9.72
C GLN A 131 -2.11 4.95 9.18
N THR A 132 -1.72 5.61 8.10
CA THR A 132 -2.51 6.69 7.49
C THR A 132 -3.85 6.15 6.97
N ILE A 133 -3.82 5.00 6.29
CA ILE A 133 -5.04 4.37 5.78
C ILE A 133 -5.90 3.81 6.92
N ALA A 134 -5.28 3.11 7.88
CA ALA A 134 -6.01 2.52 9.00
C ALA A 134 -6.73 3.58 9.83
N ALA A 135 -6.04 4.67 10.20
CA ALA A 135 -6.63 5.77 10.95
C ALA A 135 -7.82 6.41 10.20
N MET A 136 -7.66 6.65 8.89
CA MET A 136 -8.73 7.20 8.07
C MET A 136 -9.95 6.28 7.98
N LEU A 137 -9.75 4.96 7.91
CA LEU A 137 -10.84 3.98 7.88
C LEU A 137 -11.52 3.82 9.26
N GLU A 138 -10.76 3.98 10.35
CA GLU A 138 -11.28 3.95 11.73
C GLU A 138 -12.08 5.21 12.08
N ASP A 139 -11.64 6.39 11.60
CA ASP A 139 -12.30 7.68 11.83
C ASP A 139 -13.68 7.79 11.13
N GLY A 140 -14.05 6.79 10.33
CA GLY A 140 -15.41 6.64 9.83
C GLY A 140 -15.90 7.84 9.04
N HIS A 141 -15.08 8.38 8.13
CA HIS A 141 -15.56 9.34 7.13
C HIS A 141 -16.60 8.64 6.23
N GLU A 142 -17.82 8.51 6.74
CA GLU A 142 -18.98 8.16 5.95
C GLU A 142 -19.20 9.28 4.93
N PRO A 143 -19.55 8.96 3.67
CA PRO A 143 -19.98 9.93 2.69
C PRO A 143 -21.11 10.79 3.28
N GLY A 144 -20.86 12.09 3.46
CA GLY A 144 -21.88 13.07 3.82
C GLY A 144 -22.85 13.36 2.68
#